data_AF-A0A7K1SMK6-F1
#
_entry.id   AF-A0A7K1SMK6-F1
#
_cell.length_a   1.000
_cell.length_b   1.000
_cell.length_c   1.000
_cell.angle_alpha   90.00
_cell.angle_beta   90.00
_cell.angle_gamma   90.00
#
_symmetry.space_group_name_H-M   'P 1'
#
loop_
_entity.id
_entity.type
_entity.pdbx_description
1 polymer ?
#
loop_
_entity_poly.entity_id
_entity_poly.type
_entity_poly.pdbx_seq_one_letter_code
_entity_poly.pdbx_strand_id
1 'polypeptide(L)'
;MKTSSLFDDGRANTVSGILINWLDAIEHFYSNYKALSFLSESKAGRSYLHPQNQFIGQCPIRRINLLMLQFDKQITVLHKDIDSSTSAPSNYRLLIAHTQLLNELNRQAQELLLLAAVSND
;
A
#
# COMPACT_ATOMS: atom_id res chain seq x y z
N MET A 1 4.59 28.71 -28.42
CA MET A 1 3.76 27.77 -29.21
C MET A 1 3.87 26.39 -28.59
N LYS A 2 2.73 25.74 -28.36
CA LYS A 2 2.52 24.50 -27.61
C LYS A 2 3.30 23.30 -28.19
N THR A 3 3.94 22.53 -27.31
CA THR A 3 4.20 21.08 -27.50
C THR A 3 3.51 20.37 -26.34
N SER A 4 2.25 19.99 -26.55
CA SER A 4 1.85 18.59 -26.76
C SER A 4 1.92 17.78 -25.46
N SER A 5 0.89 17.98 -24.62
CA SER A 5 0.41 16.97 -23.68
C SER A 5 -0.30 15.91 -24.53
N LEU A 6 0.29 14.72 -24.63
CA LEU A 6 -0.26 13.62 -25.44
C LEU A 6 -0.39 12.31 -24.64
N PHE A 7 -0.35 12.38 -23.31
CA PHE A 7 -0.37 11.20 -22.46
C PHE A 7 -1.25 11.29 -21.22
N ASP A 8 -2.29 12.12 -21.23
CA ASP A 8 -3.19 12.20 -20.08
C ASP A 8 -4.66 11.99 -20.45
N ASP A 9 -5.37 11.33 -19.55
CA ASP A 9 -6.81 11.06 -19.46
C ASP A 9 -7.46 9.90 -20.26
N GLY A 10 -6.90 9.39 -21.35
CA GLY A 10 -7.61 8.37 -22.16
C GLY A 10 -7.54 6.91 -21.68
N ARG A 11 -6.50 6.54 -20.91
CA ARG A 11 -6.16 5.12 -20.65
C ARG A 11 -6.83 4.51 -19.41
N ALA A 12 -7.26 5.34 -18.46
CA ALA A 12 -7.71 4.89 -17.13
C ALA A 12 -8.98 4.00 -17.16
N ASN A 13 -9.82 4.11 -18.19
CA ASN A 13 -11.09 3.38 -18.30
C ASN A 13 -11.05 2.16 -19.24
N THR A 14 -9.89 1.85 -19.82
CA THR A 14 -9.74 0.62 -20.61
C THR A 14 -9.47 -0.57 -19.70
N VAL A 15 -9.92 -1.77 -20.09
CA VAL A 15 -9.61 -3.01 -19.36
C VAL A 15 -8.10 -3.15 -19.13
N SER A 16 -7.30 -2.84 -20.14
CA SER A 16 -5.83 -2.86 -20.03
C SER A 16 -5.30 -1.84 -19.02
N GLY A 17 -5.84 -0.62 -19.01
CA GLY A 17 -5.47 0.40 -18.03
C GLY A 17 -5.82 0.02 -16.59
N ILE A 18 -7.00 -0.57 -16.39
CA ILE A 18 -7.42 -1.07 -15.07
C ILE A 18 -6.47 -2.16 -14.58
N LEU A 19 -6.10 -3.11 -15.45
CA LEU A 19 -5.17 -4.19 -15.10
C LEU A 19 -3.74 -3.68 -14.84
N ILE A 20 -3.26 -2.71 -15.61
CA ILE A 20 -1.95 -2.10 -15.39
C ILE A 20 -1.91 -1.37 -14.04
N ASN A 21 -2.91 -0.53 -13.77
CA ASN A 21 -2.99 0.20 -12.50
C ASN A 21 -3.09 -0.75 -11.31
N TRP A 22 -3.81 -1.86 -11.48
CA TRP A 22 -3.89 -2.92 -10.47
C TRP A 22 -2.55 -3.59 -10.19
N LEU A 23 -1.81 -3.98 -11.25
CA LEU A 23 -0.49 -4.60 -11.11
C LEU A 23 0.50 -3.65 -10.43
N ASP A 24 0.50 -2.38 -10.83
CA ASP A 24 1.35 -1.34 -10.25
C ASP A 24 1.03 -1.12 -8.75
N ALA A 25 -0.26 -1.09 -8.40
CA ALA A 25 -0.69 -0.97 -7.01
C ALA A 25 -0.24 -2.17 -6.16
N ILE A 26 -0.30 -3.40 -6.69
CA ILE A 26 0.18 -4.60 -6.00
C ILE A 26 1.70 -4.59 -5.83
N GLU A 27 2.45 -4.19 -6.85
CA GLU A 27 3.92 -4.15 -6.78
C GLU A 27 4.39 -3.21 -5.67
N HIS A 28 3.82 -2.00 -5.63
CA HIS A 28 4.06 -1.03 -4.57
C HIS A 28 3.63 -1.59 -3.21
N PHE A 29 2.49 -2.27 -3.15
CA PHE A 29 1.98 -2.88 -1.92
C PHE A 29 2.95 -3.92 -1.36
N TYR A 30 3.42 -4.83 -2.19
CA TYR A 30 4.38 -5.85 -1.77
C TYR A 30 5.70 -5.23 -1.28
N SER A 31 6.21 -4.25 -2.04
CA SER A 31 7.45 -3.55 -1.70
C SER A 31 7.35 -2.81 -0.37
N ASN A 32 6.26 -2.07 -0.18
CA ASN A 32 5.98 -1.32 1.05
C ASN A 32 5.79 -2.25 2.25
N TYR A 33 5.02 -3.33 2.09
CA TYR A 33 4.80 -4.31 3.14
C TYR A 33 6.12 -4.93 3.63
N LYS A 34 6.98 -5.34 2.69
CA LYS A 34 8.29 -5.92 3.00
C LYS A 34 9.19 -4.93 3.73
N ALA A 35 9.21 -3.66 3.30
CA ALA A 35 9.98 -2.62 3.96
C ALA A 35 9.49 -2.36 5.40
N LEU A 36 8.18 -2.28 5.61
CA LEU A 36 7.59 -2.09 6.93
C LEU A 36 7.83 -3.28 7.87
N SER A 37 7.72 -4.52 7.36
CA SER A 37 8.07 -5.74 8.11
C SER A 37 9.53 -5.72 8.55
N PHE A 38 10.46 -5.38 7.66
CA PHE A 38 11.87 -5.27 8.02
C PHE A 38 12.12 -4.21 9.11
N LEU A 39 11.47 -3.04 9.03
CA LEU A 39 11.58 -2.00 10.05
C LEU A 39 11.02 -2.47 11.40
N SER A 40 9.90 -3.20 11.39
CA SER A 40 9.30 -3.76 12.61
C SER A 40 10.22 -4.80 13.27
N GLU A 41 10.78 -5.73 12.48
CA GLU A 41 11.62 -6.82 12.96
C GLU A 41 13.01 -6.34 13.44
N SER A 42 13.65 -5.44 12.69
CA SER A 42 15.00 -4.96 13.00
C SER A 42 15.12 -4.21 14.34
N LYS A 43 14.00 -3.73 14.90
CA LYS A 43 13.96 -2.97 16.17
C LYS A 43 13.32 -3.74 17.33
N ALA A 44 12.64 -4.86 17.07
CA ALA A 44 12.10 -5.76 18.09
C ALA A 44 13.20 -6.30 19.05
N GLY A 45 14.46 -6.31 18.62
CA GLY A 45 15.59 -6.73 19.44
C GLY A 45 16.13 -5.69 20.44
N ARG A 46 15.61 -4.44 20.50
CA ARG A 46 16.27 -3.35 21.25
C ARG A 46 15.53 -2.75 22.44
N SER A 47 14.26 -3.07 22.72
CA SER A 47 13.66 -2.57 23.97
C SER A 47 12.40 -3.33 24.39
N TYR A 48 12.50 -4.08 25.50
CA TYR A 48 11.37 -4.76 26.15
C TYR A 48 10.59 -3.87 27.12
N LEU A 49 10.89 -2.56 27.14
CA LEU A 49 10.30 -1.62 28.08
C LEU A 49 9.38 -0.65 27.32
N HIS A 50 8.09 -0.99 27.33
CA HIS A 50 6.94 -0.16 26.90
C HIS A 50 6.68 -0.02 25.38
N PRO A 51 5.81 -0.89 24.79
CA PRO A 51 5.47 -0.85 23.37
C PRO A 51 4.69 0.39 22.92
N GLN A 52 4.21 1.25 23.83
CA GLN A 52 3.35 2.39 23.48
C GLN A 52 4.12 3.63 22.98
N ASN A 53 5.42 3.75 23.28
CA ASN A 53 6.25 4.91 22.92
C ASN A 53 7.48 4.53 22.08
N GLN A 54 7.43 3.42 21.34
CA GLN A 54 8.54 3.03 20.47
C GLN A 54 8.45 3.75 19.13
N PHE A 55 9.54 4.40 18.75
CA PHE A 55 9.70 5.13 17.50
C PHE A 55 10.86 4.56 16.68
N ILE A 56 10.72 4.59 15.35
CA ILE A 56 11.79 4.41 14.38
C ILE A 56 11.95 5.75 13.68
N GLY A 57 13.08 6.43 13.87
CA GLY A 57 13.17 7.84 13.47
C GLY A 57 12.08 8.65 14.17
N GLN A 58 11.22 9.30 13.38
CA GLN A 58 10.02 9.99 13.85
C GLN A 58 8.73 9.16 13.74
N CYS A 59 8.82 7.94 13.21
CA CYS A 59 7.66 7.08 12.97
C CYS A 59 7.29 6.27 14.23
N PRO A 60 6.06 6.40 14.76
CA PRO A 60 5.57 5.54 15.83
C PRO A 60 5.39 4.10 15.33
N ILE A 61 6.02 3.11 15.98
CA ILE A 61 5.92 1.69 15.59
C ILE A 61 4.47 1.21 15.61
N ARG A 62 3.65 1.73 16.53
CA ARG A 62 2.21 1.42 16.57
C ARG A 62 1.51 1.74 15.25
N ARG A 63 1.90 2.82 14.55
CA ARG A 63 1.31 3.17 13.25
C ARG A 63 1.73 2.17 12.17
N ILE A 64 2.98 1.71 12.20
CA ILE A 64 3.47 0.65 11.31
C ILE A 64 2.66 -0.64 11.51
N ASN A 65 2.50 -1.08 12.76
CA ASN A 65 1.75 -2.31 13.07
C ASN A 65 0.27 -2.20 12.67
N LEU A 66 -0.37 -1.05 12.92
CA LEU A 66 -1.76 -0.82 12.49
C LEU A 66 -1.89 -0.84 10.97
N LEU A 67 -0.93 -0.26 10.25
CA LEU A 67 -0.93 -0.28 8.80
C LEU A 67 -0.72 -1.70 8.26
N MET A 68 0.22 -2.46 8.83
CA MET A 68 0.42 -3.88 8.45
C MET A 68 -0.84 -4.72 8.65
N LEU A 69 -1.58 -4.51 9.74
CA LEU A 69 -2.89 -5.18 9.95
C LEU A 69 -3.92 -4.79 8.86
N GLN A 70 -3.88 -3.55 8.38
CA GLN A 70 -4.74 -3.13 7.27
C GLN A 70 -4.31 -3.78 5.95
N PHE A 71 -3.01 -3.90 5.68
CA PHE A 71 -2.48 -4.64 4.54
C PHE A 71 -2.98 -6.09 4.56
N ASP A 72 -2.79 -6.82 5.66
CA ASP A 72 -3.22 -8.22 5.80
C ASP A 72 -4.73 -8.40 5.61
N LYS A 73 -5.52 -7.47 6.17
CA LYS A 73 -6.97 -7.45 5.99
C LYS A 73 -7.34 -7.29 4.52
N GLN A 74 -6.69 -6.38 3.78
CA GLN A 74 -7.00 -6.18 2.37
C GLN A 74 -6.64 -7.38 1.51
N ILE A 75 -5.52 -8.06 1.78
CA ILE A 75 -5.18 -9.32 1.09
C ILE A 75 -6.29 -10.35 1.28
N THR A 76 -6.78 -10.48 2.52
CA THR A 76 -7.84 -11.45 2.85
C THR A 76 -9.15 -11.14 2.12
N VAL A 77 -9.54 -9.85 2.07
CA VAL A 77 -10.73 -9.41 1.34
C VAL A 77 -10.54 -9.65 -0.17
N LEU A 78 -9.38 -9.29 -0.71
CA LEU A 78 -9.05 -9.45 -2.12
C LEU A 78 -9.15 -10.91 -2.58
N HIS A 79 -8.57 -11.83 -1.83
CA HIS A 79 -8.68 -13.26 -2.14
C HIS A 79 -10.14 -13.71 -2.18
N LYS A 80 -10.93 -13.34 -1.17
CA LYS A 80 -12.35 -13.70 -1.10
C LYS A 80 -13.15 -13.13 -2.27
N ASP A 81 -12.89 -11.88 -2.63
CA ASP A 81 -13.59 -11.16 -3.68
C ASP A 81 -13.24 -11.68 -5.08
N ILE A 82 -11.99 -12.09 -5.30
CA ILE A 82 -11.55 -12.75 -6.54
C ILE A 82 -12.18 -14.14 -6.65
N ASP A 83 -12.18 -14.93 -5.58
CA ASP A 83 -12.72 -16.30 -5.58
C ASP A 83 -14.25 -16.34 -5.74
N SER A 84 -14.96 -15.30 -5.28
CA SER A 84 -16.42 -15.24 -5.29
C SER A 84 -17.02 -14.64 -6.56
N SER A 85 -16.23 -14.02 -7.42
CA SER A 85 -16.76 -13.29 -8.57
C SER A 85 -16.79 -14.14 -9.84
N THR A 86 -18.01 -14.47 -10.28
CA THR A 86 -18.29 -15.31 -11.44
C THR A 86 -18.56 -14.53 -12.73
N SER A 87 -18.55 -13.19 -12.72
CA SER A 87 -18.87 -12.36 -13.90
C SER A 87 -17.84 -11.25 -14.18
N ALA A 88 -17.44 -11.12 -15.45
CA ALA A 88 -16.37 -10.22 -15.88
C ALA A 88 -16.65 -8.71 -15.67
N PRO A 89 -17.88 -8.17 -15.86
CA PRO A 89 -18.12 -6.74 -15.65
C PRO A 89 -18.11 -6.30 -14.16
N SER A 90 -18.55 -7.17 -13.25
CA SER A 90 -18.47 -6.91 -11.81
C SER A 90 -17.02 -6.95 -11.30
N ASN A 91 -16.17 -7.76 -11.95
CA ASN A 91 -14.74 -7.85 -11.64
C ASN A 91 -14.00 -6.52 -11.80
N TYR A 92 -14.24 -5.77 -12.87
CA TYR A 92 -13.45 -4.55 -13.12
C TYR A 92 -13.78 -3.42 -12.15
N ARG A 93 -15.05 -3.25 -11.77
CA ARG A 93 -15.42 -2.24 -10.75
C ARG A 93 -14.84 -2.59 -9.39
N LEU A 94 -14.89 -3.87 -9.03
CA LEU A 94 -14.30 -4.39 -7.80
C LEU A 94 -12.78 -4.19 -7.80
N LEU A 95 -12.13 -4.50 -8.94
CA LEU A 95 -10.70 -4.31 -9.13
C LEU A 95 -10.29 -2.84 -9.03
N ILE A 96 -11.06 -1.91 -9.59
CA ILE A 96 -10.82 -0.47 -9.44
C ILE A 96 -10.89 -0.06 -7.97
N ALA A 97 -11.94 -0.49 -7.24
CA ALA A 97 -12.11 -0.16 -5.84
C ALA A 97 -10.94 -0.69 -4.99
N HIS A 98 -10.52 -1.92 -5.25
CA HIS A 98 -9.33 -2.50 -4.61
C HIS A 98 -8.05 -1.77 -4.97
N THR A 99 -7.87 -1.39 -6.24
CA THR A 99 -6.72 -0.61 -6.70
C THR A 99 -6.62 0.72 -5.95
N GLN A 100 -7.74 1.43 -5.79
CA GLN A 100 -7.79 2.69 -5.04
C GLN A 100 -7.39 2.49 -3.58
N LEU A 101 -7.88 1.43 -2.95
CA LEU A 101 -7.57 1.11 -1.57
C LEU A 101 -6.11 0.71 -1.37
N LEU A 102 -5.54 -0.09 -2.27
CA LEU A 102 -4.11 -0.40 -2.26
C LEU A 102 -3.26 0.87 -2.43
N ASN A 103 -3.65 1.77 -3.32
CA ASN A 103 -2.93 3.04 -3.52
C ASN A 103 -2.94 3.92 -2.27
N GLU A 104 -4.06 3.98 -1.55
CA GLU A 104 -4.12 4.72 -0.29
C GLU A 104 -3.24 4.08 0.80
N LEU A 105 -3.24 2.75 0.90
CA LEU A 105 -2.35 2.02 1.80
C LEU A 105 -0.87 2.22 1.44
N ASN A 106 -0.55 2.22 0.15
CA ASN A 106 0.80 2.48 -0.35
C ASN A 106 1.27 3.88 -0.01
N ARG A 107 0.40 4.88 -0.19
CA ARG A 107 0.68 6.27 0.17
C ARG A 107 0.99 6.40 1.66
N GLN A 108 0.15 5.81 2.53
CA GLN A 108 0.39 5.79 3.97
C GLN A 108 1.69 5.07 4.33
N ALA A 109 2.00 3.96 3.66
CA ALA A 109 3.23 3.22 3.91
C ALA A 109 4.46 4.06 3.56
N GLN A 110 4.46 4.74 2.41
CA GLN A 110 5.54 5.63 2.00
C GLN A 110 5.73 6.79 2.99
N GLU A 111 4.65 7.38 3.50
CA GLU A 111 4.73 8.40 4.55
C GLU A 111 5.43 7.87 5.81
N LEU A 112 5.06 6.67 6.28
CA LEU A 112 5.69 6.06 7.45
C LEU A 112 7.15 5.68 7.20
N LEU A 113 7.49 5.18 6.00
CA LEU A 113 8.86 4.88 5.61
C LEU A 113 9.72 6.14 5.58
N LEU A 114 9.19 7.26 5.07
CA LEU A 114 9.86 8.56 5.10
C LEU A 114 10.10 9.01 6.54
N LEU A 115 9.07 8.98 7.40
CA LEU A 115 9.22 9.32 8.82
C LEU A 115 10.22 8.42 9.55
N ALA A 116 10.32 7.14 9.15
CA ALA A 116 11.29 6.20 9.70
C ALA A 116 12.73 6.48 9.24
N ALA A 117 12.90 7.04 8.04
CA ALA A 117 14.19 7.42 7.49
C ALA A 117 14.71 8.76 8.05
N VAL A 118 13.82 9.66 8.49
CA VAL A 118 14.21 10.91 9.15
C VAL A 118 14.72 10.60 10.56
N SER A 119 16.01 10.87 10.80
CA SER A 119 16.64 10.77 12.13
C SER A 119 16.35 12.04 12.94
N ASN A 120 16.22 11.91 14.26
CA ASN A 120 16.27 13.08 15.15
C ASN A 120 17.74 13.49 15.27
N ASP A 121 18.11 14.61 14.65
CA ASP A 121 19.31 15.37 14.99
C ASP A 121 19.22 15.94 16.43
#